data_AF-A0A914M1K5-F1
#
_entry.id   AF-A0A914M1K5-F1
#
_cell.length_a   1.000
_cell.length_b   1.000
_cell.length_c   1.000
_cell.angle_alpha   90.00
_cell.angle_beta   90.00
_cell.angle_gamma   90.00
#
_symmetry.space_group_name_H-M   'P 1'
#
loop_
_entity.id
_entity.type
_entity.pdbx_description
1 polymer ?
#
loop_
_entity_poly.entity_id
_entity_poly.type
_entity_poly.pdbx_seq_one_letter_code
_entity_poly.pdbx_strand_id
1 'polypeptide(L)'
;MQEKVEEEWPCLELTEPKFGILSQFTSSASEAVAHILVKELVEKVDKPLSTSSSQDESFSTDSDLEWIMQVTNHSLTLPFIPNQCYETLRSAVRIYIAWSSALTTDSPRQYCPKQILLYPDKYFKKFLEAFRHIFQEKSTFSTSDNHLILSRQGTQIQTILTAIRHLTNSSKDEFKDEVWARCLLFLLNVNDQLITIGCCKSQESIGYLMSKDLCQNLFDCWLKASLNDCIPSPAYWTTFSCLSNKCGAQIQFIECWANSILHSTSLLLKHLFGQQQQMEVQEENVVFG
;
A
#
# COMPACT_ATOMS: atom_id res chain seq x y z
N MET A 1 14.77 44.78 5.18
CA MET A 1 14.17 43.54 5.71
C MET A 1 13.70 42.75 4.49
N GLN A 2 14.56 41.91 3.93
CA GLN A 2 14.22 41.09 2.78
C GLN A 2 13.30 39.98 3.29
N GLU A 3 12.06 39.94 2.78
CA GLU A 3 11.21 38.76 2.87
C GLU A 3 12.02 37.59 2.32
N LYS A 4 12.38 36.67 3.22
CA LYS A 4 12.78 35.33 2.82
C LYS A 4 11.55 34.77 2.13
N VAL A 5 11.57 34.73 0.79
CA VAL A 5 10.63 33.91 0.03
C VAL A 5 10.85 32.50 0.58
N GLU A 6 9.92 32.02 1.41
CA GLU A 6 9.93 30.63 1.84
C GLU A 6 9.89 29.82 0.55
N GLU A 7 10.97 29.07 0.29
CA GLU A 7 11.08 28.17 -0.85
C GLU A 7 9.98 27.12 -0.68
N GLU A 8 8.81 27.39 -1.27
CA GLU A 8 7.66 26.52 -1.19
C GLU A 8 7.98 25.24 -1.97
N TRP A 9 8.22 24.15 -1.25
CA TRP A 9 8.56 22.89 -1.86
C TRP A 9 7.38 22.37 -2.69
N PRO A 10 7.57 22.03 -3.97
CA PRO A 10 6.48 21.59 -4.82
C PRO A 10 5.88 20.27 -4.31
N CYS A 11 4.59 20.08 -4.54
CA CYS A 11 3.94 18.79 -4.29
C CYS A 11 4.56 17.70 -5.19
N LEU A 12 4.67 16.48 -4.66
CA LEU A 12 5.04 15.31 -5.42
C LEU A 12 3.94 15.00 -6.44
N GLU A 13 4.34 14.62 -7.66
CA GLU A 13 3.40 14.26 -8.70
C GLU A 13 2.76 12.90 -8.40
N LEU A 14 1.45 12.91 -8.12
CA LEU A 14 0.64 11.72 -7.92
C LEU A 14 0.07 11.31 -9.28
N THR A 15 0.75 10.40 -9.98
CA THR A 15 0.43 10.01 -11.38
C THR A 15 -0.51 8.82 -11.45
N GLU A 16 -1.30 8.63 -12.50
CA GLU A 16 -2.11 7.41 -12.62
C GLU A 16 -1.27 6.15 -12.91
N PRO A 17 -1.70 4.95 -12.46
CA PRO A 17 -1.03 3.69 -12.76
C PRO A 17 -1.01 3.41 -14.27
N LYS A 18 0.14 2.97 -14.79
CA LYS A 18 0.33 2.70 -16.22
C LYS A 18 0.06 1.23 -16.57
N PHE A 19 -0.71 1.01 -17.63
CA PHE A 19 -0.94 -0.33 -18.18
C PHE A 19 0.27 -0.84 -18.96
N GLY A 20 0.52 -2.16 -18.87
CA GLY A 20 1.59 -2.85 -19.59
C GLY A 20 1.18 -3.30 -20.99
N ILE A 21 2.13 -3.88 -21.74
CA ILE A 21 1.93 -4.32 -23.13
C ILE A 21 0.76 -5.30 -23.30
N LEU A 22 0.47 -6.12 -22.28
CA LEU A 22 -0.63 -7.08 -22.32
C LEU A 22 -2.02 -6.43 -22.44
N SER A 23 -2.16 -5.15 -22.07
CA SER A 23 -3.40 -4.39 -22.26
C SER A 23 -3.67 -4.04 -23.73
N GLN A 24 -2.69 -4.22 -24.63
CA GLN A 24 -2.84 -4.01 -26.07
C GLN A 24 -3.41 -5.24 -26.79
N PHE A 25 -3.50 -6.39 -26.10
CA PHE A 25 -4.07 -7.62 -26.65
C PHE A 25 -5.53 -7.78 -26.22
N THR A 26 -6.22 -8.77 -26.78
CA THR A 26 -7.59 -9.09 -26.38
C THR A 26 -7.64 -9.54 -24.91
N SER A 27 -8.76 -9.25 -24.23
CA SER A 27 -8.98 -9.66 -22.83
C SER A 27 -8.77 -11.16 -22.65
N SER A 28 -9.34 -11.97 -23.55
CA SER A 28 -9.21 -13.42 -23.52
C SER A 28 -7.75 -13.92 -23.64
N ALA A 29 -6.96 -13.35 -24.55
CA ALA A 29 -5.56 -13.77 -24.71
C ALA A 29 -4.71 -13.36 -23.50
N SER A 30 -4.87 -12.10 -23.05
CA SER A 30 -4.10 -11.56 -21.94
C SER A 30 -4.44 -12.25 -20.60
N GLU A 31 -5.71 -12.55 -20.35
CA GLU A 31 -6.18 -13.30 -19.18
C GLU A 31 -5.65 -14.74 -19.17
N ALA A 32 -5.66 -15.43 -20.31
CA ALA A 32 -5.16 -16.80 -20.41
C ALA A 32 -3.65 -16.87 -20.12
N VAL A 33 -2.87 -15.98 -20.73
CA VAL A 33 -1.42 -15.89 -20.50
C VAL A 33 -1.12 -15.56 -19.03
N ALA A 34 -1.80 -14.55 -18.48
CA ALA A 34 -1.67 -14.17 -17.07
C ALA A 34 -1.98 -15.35 -16.15
N HIS A 35 -3.10 -16.04 -16.36
CA HIS A 35 -3.53 -17.16 -15.52
C HIS A 35 -2.51 -18.29 -15.49
N ILE A 36 -2.04 -18.75 -16.65
CA ILE A 36 -1.12 -19.90 -16.75
C ILE A 36 0.21 -19.57 -16.06
N LEU A 37 0.79 -18.42 -16.39
CA LEU A 37 2.12 -18.06 -15.91
C LEU A 37 2.13 -17.67 -14.43
N VAL A 38 1.13 -16.93 -13.96
CA VAL A 38 1.04 -16.57 -12.54
C VAL A 38 0.73 -17.78 -11.68
N LYS A 39 -0.06 -18.74 -12.17
CA LYS A 39 -0.31 -20.00 -11.46
C LYS A 39 0.99 -20.79 -11.27
N GLU A 40 1.79 -20.96 -12.33
CA GLU A 40 3.09 -21.65 -12.21
C GLU A 40 4.03 -20.89 -11.25
N LEU A 41 4.01 -19.56 -11.31
CA LEU A 41 4.88 -18.72 -10.49
C LEU A 41 4.53 -18.78 -9.01
N VAL A 42 3.24 -18.73 -8.66
CA VAL A 42 2.79 -18.78 -7.26
C VAL A 42 3.03 -20.16 -6.65
N GLU A 43 2.88 -21.23 -7.42
CA GLU A 43 3.22 -22.59 -6.98
C GLU A 43 4.71 -22.71 -6.60
N LYS A 44 5.60 -21.97 -7.28
CA LYS A 44 7.02 -21.91 -6.91
C LYS A 44 7.25 -21.09 -5.64
N VAL A 45 6.52 -19.99 -5.47
CA VAL A 45 6.57 -19.15 -4.24
C VAL A 45 6.08 -19.90 -3.00
N ASP A 46 5.08 -20.78 -3.15
CA ASP A 46 4.46 -21.51 -2.04
C ASP A 46 5.19 -22.83 -1.68
N LYS A 47 6.19 -23.26 -2.47
CA LYS A 47 6.94 -24.49 -2.18
C LYS A 47 7.76 -24.36 -0.88
N PRO A 48 7.65 -25.32 0.07
CA PRO A 48 8.42 -25.31 1.30
C PRO A 48 9.90 -25.65 1.07
N LEU A 49 10.75 -25.20 2.02
CA LEU A 49 12.19 -25.46 2.07
C LEU A 49 12.56 -26.93 1.91
N SER A 50 12.75 -27.35 0.66
CA SER A 50 13.27 -28.66 0.31
C SER A 50 14.79 -28.56 0.16
N THR A 51 15.51 -29.40 0.87
CA THR A 51 16.99 -29.46 1.00
C THR A 51 17.73 -29.89 -0.27
N SER A 52 17.06 -29.98 -1.42
CA SER A 52 17.69 -30.30 -2.70
C SER A 52 18.07 -29.01 -3.43
N SER A 53 19.36 -28.72 -3.39
CA SER A 53 20.07 -27.59 -3.97
C SER A 53 20.12 -27.59 -5.51
N SER A 54 18.97 -27.47 -6.16
CA SER A 54 18.92 -26.86 -7.49
C SER A 54 18.35 -25.46 -7.29
N GLN A 55 19.23 -24.46 -7.16
CA GLN A 55 18.80 -23.08 -7.40
C GLN A 55 18.24 -23.05 -8.81
N ASP A 56 16.92 -23.04 -8.96
CA ASP A 56 16.29 -22.84 -10.26
C ASP A 56 16.84 -21.52 -10.82
N GLU A 57 17.60 -21.60 -11.92
CA GLU A 57 18.14 -20.42 -12.62
C GLU A 57 17.05 -19.62 -13.37
N SER A 58 15.79 -19.85 -13.04
CA SER A 58 14.65 -19.13 -13.57
C SER A 58 14.77 -17.64 -13.27
N PHE A 59 14.64 -16.81 -14.32
CA PHE A 59 14.73 -15.35 -14.26
C PHE A 59 16.11 -14.84 -13.79
N SER A 60 17.18 -15.41 -14.36
CA SER A 60 18.55 -15.04 -14.06
C SER A 60 18.94 -13.66 -14.60
N THR A 61 18.26 -13.16 -15.65
CA THR A 61 18.52 -11.86 -16.26
C THR A 61 17.47 -10.80 -15.91
N ASP A 62 17.88 -9.52 -15.97
CA ASP A 62 16.98 -8.36 -15.78
C ASP A 62 15.83 -8.42 -16.81
N SER A 63 16.11 -8.78 -18.06
CA SER A 63 15.10 -8.89 -19.12
C SER A 63 14.06 -9.96 -18.86
N ASP A 64 14.46 -11.14 -18.36
CA ASP A 64 13.52 -12.21 -18.04
C ASP A 64 12.59 -11.80 -16.89
N LEU A 65 13.16 -11.09 -15.91
CA LEU A 65 12.40 -10.59 -14.77
C LEU A 65 11.44 -9.45 -15.17
N GLU A 66 11.87 -8.50 -15.98
CA GLU A 66 10.98 -7.45 -16.50
C GLU A 66 9.80 -8.05 -17.29
N TRP A 67 10.06 -9.09 -18.09
CA TRP A 67 9.01 -9.74 -18.85
C TRP A 67 7.98 -10.43 -17.95
N ILE A 68 8.42 -11.21 -16.95
CA ILE A 68 7.47 -11.85 -16.03
C ILE A 68 6.72 -10.81 -15.18
N MET A 69 7.38 -9.71 -14.81
CA MET A 69 6.74 -8.60 -14.11
C MET A 69 5.66 -7.91 -14.97
N GLN A 70 5.80 -7.84 -16.30
CA GLN A 70 4.72 -7.34 -17.16
C GLN A 70 3.47 -8.23 -17.06
N VAL A 71 3.65 -9.55 -17.02
CA VAL A 71 2.56 -10.51 -16.84
C VAL A 71 1.93 -10.38 -15.44
N THR A 72 2.76 -10.30 -14.40
CA THR A 72 2.29 -10.13 -13.02
C THR A 72 1.59 -8.78 -12.82
N ASN A 73 2.08 -7.70 -13.43
CA ASN A 73 1.44 -6.38 -13.39
C ASN A 73 0.06 -6.41 -14.04
N HIS A 74 -0.06 -7.00 -15.23
CA HIS A 74 -1.36 -7.17 -15.91
C HIS A 74 -2.33 -8.00 -15.07
N SER A 75 -1.81 -8.99 -14.34
CA SER A 75 -2.65 -9.81 -13.45
C SER A 75 -3.32 -9.00 -12.33
N LEU A 76 -2.72 -7.87 -11.91
CA LEU A 76 -3.30 -6.95 -10.91
C LEU A 76 -4.39 -6.04 -11.50
N THR A 77 -4.45 -5.91 -12.83
CA THR A 77 -5.49 -5.15 -13.52
C THR A 77 -6.75 -5.96 -13.77
N LEU A 78 -6.66 -7.30 -13.68
CA LEU A 78 -7.77 -8.21 -13.90
C LEU A 78 -9.01 -7.88 -13.05
N PRO A 79 -10.21 -8.20 -13.55
CA PRO A 79 -11.44 -7.99 -12.80
C PRO A 79 -11.54 -8.96 -11.61
N PHE A 80 -12.27 -8.55 -10.57
CA PHE A 80 -12.51 -9.39 -9.39
C PHE A 80 -13.52 -10.53 -9.64
N ILE A 81 -14.13 -10.56 -10.83
CA ILE A 81 -15.04 -11.58 -11.32
C ILE A 81 -14.72 -11.78 -12.81
N PRO A 82 -14.65 -13.02 -13.33
CA PRO A 82 -14.95 -14.30 -12.69
C PRO A 82 -13.88 -14.76 -11.67
N ASN A 83 -14.17 -15.84 -10.95
CA ASN A 83 -13.29 -16.38 -9.90
C ASN A 83 -11.85 -16.67 -10.37
N GLN A 84 -11.68 -17.12 -11.61
CA GLN A 84 -10.36 -17.40 -12.17
C GLN A 84 -9.49 -16.14 -12.28
N CYS A 85 -10.07 -15.01 -12.71
CA CYS A 85 -9.39 -13.72 -12.77
C CYS A 85 -9.01 -13.26 -11.36
N TYR A 86 -9.92 -13.41 -10.39
CA TYR A 86 -9.64 -13.09 -8.99
C TYR A 86 -8.50 -13.94 -8.39
N GLU A 87 -8.49 -15.25 -8.58
CA GLU A 87 -7.41 -16.10 -8.06
C GLU A 87 -6.05 -15.79 -8.72
N THR A 88 -6.06 -15.40 -9.99
CA THR A 88 -4.87 -14.94 -10.71
C THR A 88 -4.36 -13.63 -10.12
N LEU A 89 -5.24 -12.65 -9.92
CA LEU A 89 -4.91 -11.37 -9.27
C LEU A 89 -4.38 -11.58 -7.84
N ARG A 90 -5.08 -12.38 -7.03
CA ARG A 90 -4.67 -12.71 -5.66
C ARG A 90 -3.30 -13.38 -5.61
N SER A 91 -3.01 -14.24 -6.58
CA SER A 91 -1.70 -14.88 -6.71
C SER A 91 -0.60 -13.89 -7.09
N ALA A 92 -0.89 -12.94 -8.00
CA ALA A 92 0.03 -11.85 -8.32
C ALA A 92 0.35 -10.97 -7.09
N VAL A 93 -0.66 -10.65 -6.26
CA VAL A 93 -0.44 -9.94 -4.99
C VAL A 93 0.50 -10.73 -4.08
N ARG A 94 0.27 -12.03 -3.92
CA ARG A 94 1.13 -12.91 -3.10
C ARG A 94 2.56 -12.96 -3.61
N ILE A 95 2.77 -13.05 -4.92
CA ILE A 95 4.11 -13.09 -5.54
C ILE A 95 4.90 -11.82 -5.19
N TYR A 96 4.32 -10.64 -5.38
CA TYR A 96 5.03 -9.39 -5.06
C TYR A 96 5.26 -9.17 -3.57
N ILE A 97 4.33 -9.59 -2.70
CA ILE A 97 4.56 -9.60 -1.24
C ILE A 97 5.66 -10.60 -0.86
N ALA A 98 5.74 -11.75 -1.53
CA ALA A 98 6.80 -12.71 -1.27
C ALA A 98 8.17 -12.17 -1.72
N TRP A 99 8.23 -11.54 -2.89
CA TRP A 99 9.46 -10.95 -3.42
C TRP A 99 9.93 -9.73 -2.64
N SER A 100 9.02 -8.92 -2.08
CA SER A 100 9.40 -7.80 -1.21
C SER A 100 10.05 -8.24 0.10
N SER A 101 9.93 -9.51 0.51
CA SER A 101 10.68 -10.06 1.65
C SER A 101 12.20 -10.01 1.47
N ALA A 102 12.71 -9.78 0.26
CA ALA A 102 14.14 -9.51 0.04
C ALA A 102 14.65 -8.28 0.83
N LEU A 103 13.75 -7.33 1.13
CA LEU A 103 14.04 -6.11 1.88
C LEU A 103 13.94 -6.29 3.41
N THR A 104 13.39 -7.41 3.89
CA THR A 104 13.16 -7.63 5.32
C THR A 104 14.30 -8.40 5.97
N THR A 105 14.48 -8.20 7.28
CA THR A 105 15.43 -8.98 8.10
C THR A 105 15.02 -10.44 8.28
N ASP A 106 13.74 -10.74 8.08
CA ASP A 106 13.23 -12.12 8.12
C ASP A 106 13.88 -12.95 7.01
N SER A 107 14.14 -14.23 7.28
CA SER A 107 14.74 -15.13 6.27
C SER A 107 13.96 -15.06 4.96
N PRO A 108 14.62 -14.81 3.81
CA PRO A 108 13.91 -14.59 2.54
C PRO A 108 13.06 -15.80 2.18
N ARG A 109 11.86 -15.57 1.67
CA ARG A 109 11.05 -16.66 1.09
C ARG A 109 11.81 -17.26 -0.09
N GLN A 110 11.76 -18.59 -0.18
CA GLN A 110 12.70 -19.38 -0.97
C GLN A 110 12.73 -19.11 -2.48
N TYR A 111 11.63 -18.67 -3.07
CA TYR A 111 11.56 -18.40 -4.50
C TYR A 111 11.50 -16.89 -4.76
N CYS A 112 12.64 -16.24 -4.56
CA CYS A 112 12.88 -14.87 -4.97
C CYS A 112 13.92 -14.86 -6.12
N PRO A 113 13.57 -14.35 -7.32
CA PRO A 113 14.50 -14.23 -8.44
C PRO A 113 15.82 -13.56 -8.04
N LYS A 114 16.95 -14.05 -8.59
CA LYS A 114 18.30 -13.56 -8.26
C LYS A 114 18.42 -12.04 -8.43
N GLN A 115 17.82 -11.47 -9.48
CA GLN A 115 17.85 -10.04 -9.74
C GLN A 115 17.14 -9.21 -8.64
N ILE A 116 16.08 -9.74 -8.03
CA ILE A 116 15.39 -9.08 -6.91
C ILE A 116 16.26 -9.15 -5.65
N LEU A 117 16.96 -10.26 -5.43
CA LEU A 117 17.89 -10.36 -4.30
C LEU A 117 19.10 -9.42 -4.45
N LEU A 118 19.54 -9.15 -5.68
CA LEU A 118 20.67 -8.25 -5.97
C LEU A 118 20.27 -6.77 -5.92
N TYR A 119 19.08 -6.41 -6.42
CA TYR A 119 18.62 -5.02 -6.53
C TYR A 119 17.19 -4.85 -5.99
N PRO A 120 16.92 -5.19 -4.71
CA PRO A 120 15.56 -5.26 -4.18
C PRO A 120 14.85 -3.90 -4.16
N ASP A 121 15.59 -2.81 -3.95
CA ASP A 121 15.14 -1.42 -4.00
C ASP A 121 14.58 -1.03 -5.38
N LYS A 122 15.31 -1.36 -6.46
CA LYS A 122 14.92 -1.08 -7.85
C LYS A 122 13.55 -1.69 -8.16
N TYR A 123 13.34 -2.94 -7.75
CA TYR A 123 12.13 -3.70 -8.06
C TYR A 123 10.98 -3.38 -7.11
N PHE A 124 11.26 -3.05 -5.85
CA PHE A 124 10.23 -2.72 -4.88
C PHE A 124 9.38 -1.52 -5.29
N LYS A 125 10.01 -0.48 -5.84
CA LYS A 125 9.30 0.65 -6.45
C LYS A 125 8.26 0.19 -7.48
N LYS A 126 8.63 -0.78 -8.33
CA LYS A 126 7.76 -1.30 -9.39
C LYS A 126 6.61 -2.13 -8.83
N PHE A 127 6.85 -2.90 -7.75
CA PHE A 127 5.79 -3.66 -7.07
C PHE A 127 4.72 -2.72 -6.49
N LEU A 128 5.16 -1.67 -5.80
CA LEU A 128 4.25 -0.67 -5.23
C LEU A 128 3.45 0.05 -6.32
N GLU A 129 4.11 0.46 -7.41
CA GLU A 129 3.41 1.07 -8.54
C GLU A 129 2.35 0.13 -9.13
N ALA A 130 2.67 -1.15 -9.26
CA ALA A 130 1.74 -2.15 -9.77
C ALA A 130 0.56 -2.39 -8.82
N PHE A 131 0.77 -2.39 -7.50
CA PHE A 131 -0.30 -2.55 -6.51
C PHE A 131 -1.36 -1.47 -6.60
N ARG A 132 -1.04 -0.26 -7.07
CA ARG A 132 -1.99 0.85 -7.19
C ARG A 132 -3.19 0.52 -8.08
N HIS A 133 -3.06 -0.40 -9.03
CA HIS A 133 -4.20 -0.88 -9.84
C HIS A 133 -5.31 -1.53 -9.01
N ILE A 134 -4.98 -2.08 -7.83
CA ILE A 134 -5.97 -2.66 -6.90
C ILE A 134 -6.73 -1.56 -6.15
N PHE A 135 -6.16 -0.37 -6.05
CA PHE A 135 -6.75 0.80 -5.38
C PHE A 135 -7.51 1.69 -6.38
N GLN A 136 -7.83 1.21 -7.58
CA GLN A 136 -8.75 1.91 -8.47
C GLN A 136 -10.19 1.48 -8.20
N GLU A 137 -11.15 2.39 -8.29
CA GLU A 137 -12.57 2.03 -8.20
C GLU A 137 -12.94 1.11 -9.37
N LYS A 138 -13.16 -0.18 -9.10
CA LYS A 138 -13.53 -1.19 -10.11
C LYS A 138 -15.00 -1.62 -10.01
N SER A 139 -15.76 -1.04 -9.07
CA SER A 139 -17.19 -1.32 -8.96
C SER A 139 -17.93 -0.77 -10.19
N THR A 140 -18.87 -1.56 -10.71
CA THR A 140 -19.79 -1.15 -11.77
C THR A 140 -21.17 -0.92 -11.17
N PHE A 141 -21.90 0.09 -11.64
CA PHE A 141 -23.24 0.45 -11.15
C PHE A 141 -24.33 -0.64 -11.37
N SER A 142 -24.02 -1.79 -11.97
CA SER A 142 -24.94 -2.93 -12.16
C SER A 142 -24.85 -3.95 -11.02
N THR A 143 -25.99 -4.27 -10.41
CA THR A 143 -26.12 -4.58 -8.96
C THR A 143 -26.34 -6.06 -8.55
N SER A 144 -25.86 -7.06 -9.28
CA SER A 144 -25.87 -8.45 -8.73
C SER A 144 -24.59 -8.80 -7.96
N ASP A 145 -23.43 -8.41 -8.49
CA ASP A 145 -22.15 -8.91 -8.01
C ASP A 145 -21.28 -7.87 -7.27
N ASN A 146 -21.79 -6.65 -7.12
CA ASN A 146 -21.02 -5.53 -6.58
C ASN A 146 -20.46 -5.83 -5.18
N HIS A 147 -21.25 -6.42 -4.29
CA HIS A 147 -20.80 -6.79 -2.95
C HIS A 147 -19.62 -7.77 -2.97
N LEU A 148 -19.61 -8.74 -3.90
CA LEU A 148 -18.53 -9.70 -4.02
C LEU A 148 -17.25 -9.04 -4.56
N ILE A 149 -17.38 -8.14 -5.54
CA ILE A 149 -16.27 -7.34 -6.08
C ILE A 149 -15.63 -6.52 -4.95
N LEU A 150 -16.43 -5.76 -4.22
CA LEU A 150 -15.97 -4.91 -3.11
C LEU A 150 -15.30 -5.73 -2.00
N SER A 151 -15.89 -6.87 -1.62
CA SER A 151 -15.32 -7.77 -0.61
C SER A 151 -13.95 -8.33 -1.04
N ARG A 152 -13.84 -8.80 -2.28
CA ARG A 152 -12.59 -9.32 -2.85
C ARG A 152 -11.53 -8.23 -2.95
N GLN A 153 -11.91 -7.06 -3.46
CA GLN A 153 -11.02 -5.90 -3.57
C GLN A 153 -10.52 -5.44 -2.21
N GLY A 154 -11.43 -5.24 -1.26
CA GLY A 154 -11.10 -4.85 0.11
C GLY A 154 -10.13 -5.83 0.76
N THR A 155 -10.34 -7.13 0.58
CA THR A 155 -9.41 -8.17 1.08
C THR A 155 -7.99 -7.99 0.51
N GLN A 156 -7.85 -7.71 -0.79
CA GLN A 156 -6.53 -7.49 -1.39
C GLN A 156 -5.90 -6.17 -0.93
N ILE A 157 -6.68 -5.11 -0.79
CA ILE A 157 -6.22 -3.83 -0.23
C ILE A 157 -5.67 -4.04 1.19
N GLN A 158 -6.42 -4.71 2.07
CA GLN A 158 -5.97 -5.00 3.44
C GLN A 158 -4.69 -5.85 3.47
N THR A 159 -4.60 -6.84 2.57
CA THR A 159 -3.42 -7.69 2.45
C THR A 159 -2.18 -6.87 2.08
N ILE A 160 -2.33 -5.94 1.12
CA ILE A 160 -1.24 -5.04 0.71
C ILE A 160 -0.88 -4.07 1.83
N LEU A 161 -1.85 -3.40 2.46
CA LEU A 161 -1.60 -2.47 3.57
C LEU A 161 -0.89 -3.16 4.75
N THR A 162 -1.28 -4.40 5.07
CA THR A 162 -0.61 -5.21 6.10
C THR A 162 0.83 -5.52 5.72
N ALA A 163 1.09 -5.86 4.45
CA ALA A 163 2.44 -6.09 3.96
C ALA A 163 3.31 -4.82 3.97
N ILE A 164 2.75 -3.65 3.61
CA ILE A 164 3.45 -2.35 3.73
C ILE A 164 3.83 -2.08 5.17
N ARG A 165 2.89 -2.26 6.11
CA ARG A 165 3.14 -2.07 7.54
C ARG A 165 4.21 -3.03 8.07
N HIS A 166 4.21 -4.28 7.61
CA HIS A 166 5.26 -5.23 7.95
C HIS A 166 6.62 -4.75 7.45
N LEU A 167 6.72 -4.44 6.15
CA LEU A 167 7.95 -3.98 5.51
C LEU A 167 8.57 -2.77 6.20
N THR A 168 7.77 -1.76 6.57
CA THR A 168 8.32 -0.57 7.25
C THR A 168 8.83 -0.86 8.66
N ASN A 169 8.32 -1.89 9.34
CA ASN A 169 8.79 -2.27 10.68
C ASN A 169 9.92 -3.32 10.68
N SER A 170 10.06 -4.12 9.61
CA SER A 170 11.05 -5.21 9.52
C SER A 170 12.07 -5.06 8.39
N SER A 171 12.12 -3.91 7.73
CA SER A 171 13.14 -3.61 6.72
C SER A 171 14.54 -3.68 7.29
N LYS A 172 15.49 -4.19 6.50
CA LYS A 172 16.92 -4.13 6.81
C LYS A 172 17.38 -2.68 6.84
N ASP A 173 18.31 -2.37 7.74
CA ASP A 173 18.84 -1.00 7.89
C ASP A 173 19.38 -0.43 6.57
N GLU A 174 20.00 -1.26 5.73
CA GLU A 174 20.54 -0.86 4.41
C GLU A 174 19.49 -0.34 3.43
N PHE A 175 18.21 -0.75 3.58
CA PHE A 175 17.11 -0.35 2.70
C PHE A 175 16.08 0.54 3.40
N LYS A 176 16.29 0.88 4.67
CA LYS A 176 15.30 1.56 5.51
C LYS A 176 14.77 2.84 4.84
N ASP A 177 15.65 3.75 4.48
CA ASP A 177 15.26 5.05 3.90
C ASP A 177 14.45 4.89 2.61
N GLU A 178 14.88 3.97 1.74
CA GLU A 178 14.18 3.69 0.48
C GLU A 178 12.82 3.05 0.73
N VAL A 179 12.72 2.09 1.65
CA VAL A 179 11.44 1.45 2.01
C VAL A 179 10.46 2.49 2.56
N TRP A 180 10.89 3.35 3.47
CA TRP A 180 10.05 4.41 4.03
C TRP A 180 9.61 5.40 2.95
N ALA A 181 10.53 5.92 2.15
CA ALA A 181 10.24 6.86 1.07
C ALA A 181 9.16 6.30 0.13
N ARG A 182 9.35 5.06 -0.33
CA ARG A 182 8.47 4.40 -1.29
C ARG A 182 7.11 4.06 -0.69
N CYS A 183 7.07 3.57 0.55
CA CYS A 183 5.82 3.27 1.24
C CYS A 183 5.00 4.53 1.53
N LEU A 184 5.62 5.62 1.96
CA LEU A 184 4.93 6.91 2.18
C LEU A 184 4.34 7.44 0.88
N LEU A 185 5.14 7.46 -0.20
CA LEU A 185 4.67 7.90 -1.50
C LEU A 185 3.52 7.02 -2.02
N PHE A 186 3.62 5.71 -1.85
CA PHE A 186 2.56 4.77 -2.20
C PHE A 186 1.27 5.08 -1.42
N LEU A 187 1.35 5.26 -0.10
CA LEU A 187 0.21 5.57 0.75
C LEU A 187 -0.45 6.90 0.39
N LEU A 188 0.34 7.95 0.12
CA LEU A 188 -0.18 9.23 -0.39
C LEU A 188 -0.95 9.04 -1.70
N ASN A 189 -0.37 8.30 -2.64
CA ASN A 189 -0.97 8.04 -3.95
C ASN A 189 -2.30 7.27 -3.83
N VAL A 190 -2.35 6.19 -3.05
CA VAL A 190 -3.58 5.38 -2.95
C VAL A 190 -4.68 6.08 -2.14
N ASN A 191 -4.30 6.94 -1.18
CA ASN A 191 -5.26 7.80 -0.50
C ASN A 191 -5.83 8.85 -1.47
N ASP A 192 -5.00 9.57 -2.25
CA ASP A 192 -5.52 10.51 -3.27
C ASP A 192 -6.45 9.80 -4.28
N GLN A 193 -6.07 8.61 -4.74
CA GLN A 193 -6.89 7.81 -5.67
C GLN A 193 -8.24 7.36 -5.09
N LEU A 194 -8.26 6.67 -3.95
CA LEU A 194 -9.52 6.10 -3.43
C LEU A 194 -10.34 7.11 -2.63
N ILE A 195 -9.67 7.96 -1.87
CA ILE A 195 -10.34 8.84 -0.92
C ILE A 195 -10.78 10.12 -1.61
N THR A 196 -9.93 10.76 -2.39
CA THR A 196 -10.32 12.00 -3.08
C THR A 196 -11.19 11.71 -4.30
N ILE A 197 -10.84 10.72 -5.13
CA ILE A 197 -11.58 10.43 -6.38
C ILE A 197 -12.72 9.42 -6.15
N GLY A 198 -12.54 8.45 -5.26
CA GLY A 198 -13.49 7.34 -5.04
C GLY A 198 -14.61 7.61 -4.04
N CYS A 199 -14.32 8.19 -2.86
CA CYS A 199 -15.33 8.39 -1.79
C CYS A 199 -16.51 9.30 -2.18
N CYS A 200 -16.36 10.17 -3.18
CA CYS A 200 -17.40 11.14 -3.56
C CYS A 200 -18.64 10.52 -4.25
N LYS A 201 -18.66 9.21 -4.53
CA LYS A 201 -19.64 8.61 -5.46
C LYS A 201 -20.77 7.81 -4.80
N SER A 202 -20.55 7.14 -3.66
CA SER A 202 -21.59 6.37 -2.92
C SER A 202 -21.02 5.76 -1.63
N GLN A 203 -21.87 5.50 -0.62
CA GLN A 203 -21.55 4.68 0.56
C GLN A 203 -21.20 3.21 0.21
N GLU A 204 -21.50 2.78 -1.01
CA GLU A 204 -21.17 1.45 -1.54
C GLU A 204 -19.89 1.43 -2.41
N SER A 205 -19.07 2.49 -2.34
CA SER A 205 -17.78 2.53 -3.03
C SER A 205 -16.68 1.85 -2.22
N ILE A 206 -15.67 1.29 -2.90
CA ILE A 206 -14.51 0.73 -2.19
C ILE A 206 -13.75 1.82 -1.43
N GLY A 207 -13.72 3.05 -1.97
CA GLY A 207 -13.15 4.21 -1.29
C GLY A 207 -13.80 4.47 0.07
N TYR A 208 -15.13 4.47 0.15
CA TYR A 208 -15.84 4.65 1.41
C TYR A 208 -15.55 3.51 2.39
N LEU A 209 -15.65 2.25 1.93
CA LEU A 209 -15.44 1.06 2.76
C LEU A 209 -14.03 0.99 3.36
N MET A 210 -13.00 1.37 2.58
CA MET A 210 -11.59 1.27 2.96
C MET A 210 -11.00 2.58 3.49
N SER A 211 -11.77 3.68 3.49
CA SER A 211 -11.32 5.02 3.91
C SER A 211 -10.63 5.01 5.27
N LYS A 212 -11.25 4.36 6.27
CA LYS A 212 -10.70 4.26 7.63
C LYS A 212 -9.34 3.57 7.63
N ASP A 213 -9.23 2.40 7.02
CA ASP A 213 -7.99 1.62 7.04
C ASP A 213 -6.87 2.30 6.24
N LEU A 214 -7.22 2.97 5.12
CA LEU A 214 -6.29 3.76 4.33
C LEU A 214 -5.73 4.95 5.13
N CYS A 215 -6.60 5.71 5.81
CA CYS A 215 -6.22 6.84 6.64
C CYS A 215 -5.36 6.40 7.82
N GLN A 216 -5.77 5.33 8.52
CA GLN A 216 -5.00 4.78 9.64
C GLN A 216 -3.61 4.33 9.20
N ASN A 217 -3.49 3.59 8.09
CA ASN A 217 -2.17 3.18 7.59
C ASN A 217 -1.32 4.37 7.14
N LEU A 218 -1.91 5.40 6.53
CA LEU A 218 -1.18 6.62 6.18
C LEU A 218 -0.65 7.32 7.44
N PHE A 219 -1.51 7.61 8.42
CA PHE A 219 -1.11 8.34 9.63
C PHE A 219 -0.15 7.55 10.51
N ASP A 220 -0.37 6.26 10.72
CA ASP A 220 0.55 5.40 11.47
C ASP A 220 1.94 5.38 10.82
N CYS A 221 1.98 5.22 9.50
CA CYS A 221 3.23 5.24 8.74
C CYS A 221 3.89 6.64 8.81
N TRP A 222 3.10 7.70 8.67
CA TRP A 222 3.59 9.09 8.69
C TRP A 222 4.21 9.48 10.03
N LEU A 223 3.54 9.15 11.13
CA LEU A 223 4.02 9.44 12.48
C LEU A 223 5.27 8.62 12.80
N LYS A 224 5.29 7.33 12.44
CA LYS A 224 6.50 6.51 12.60
C LYS A 224 7.65 7.01 11.75
N ALA A 225 7.41 7.43 10.51
CA ALA A 225 8.45 8.01 9.66
C ALA A 225 9.00 9.30 10.27
N SER A 226 8.12 10.17 10.78
CA SER A 226 8.53 11.38 11.50
C SER A 226 9.40 11.07 12.72
N LEU A 227 9.03 10.06 13.52
CA LEU A 227 9.78 9.66 14.72
C LEU A 227 11.13 9.01 14.40
N ASN A 228 11.28 8.40 13.23
CA ASN A 228 12.50 7.74 12.79
C ASN A 228 13.36 8.59 11.85
N ASP A 229 13.02 9.88 11.67
CA ASP A 229 13.67 10.79 10.71
C ASP A 229 13.71 10.23 9.27
N CYS A 230 12.71 9.44 8.89
CA CYS A 230 12.63 8.74 7.60
C CYS A 230 11.76 9.46 6.55
N ILE A 231 11.40 10.73 6.79
CA ILE A 231 10.68 11.54 5.80
C ILE A 231 11.70 12.11 4.80
N PRO A 232 11.64 11.73 3.50
CA PRO A 232 12.77 11.98 2.61
C PRO A 232 13.01 13.44 2.26
N SER A 233 11.96 14.25 2.19
CA SER A 233 12.07 15.67 1.86
C SER A 233 10.83 16.46 2.32
N PRO A 234 10.93 17.80 2.45
CA PRO A 234 9.78 18.64 2.78
C PRO A 234 8.62 18.54 1.77
N ALA A 235 8.88 18.17 0.51
CA ALA A 235 7.84 17.96 -0.49
C ALA A 235 6.81 16.89 -0.08
N TYR A 236 7.18 15.90 0.74
CA TYR A 236 6.25 14.94 1.31
C TYR A 236 5.23 15.63 2.23
N TRP A 237 5.69 16.52 3.11
CA TRP A 237 4.80 17.32 3.97
C TRP A 237 3.88 18.23 3.17
N THR A 238 4.39 18.92 2.14
CA THR A 238 3.53 19.73 1.25
C THR A 238 2.44 18.87 0.61
N THR A 239 2.81 17.68 0.10
CA THR A 239 1.89 16.75 -0.55
C THR A 239 0.83 16.22 0.43
N PHE A 240 1.24 15.84 1.64
CA PHE A 240 0.33 15.39 2.69
C PHE A 240 -0.63 16.50 3.13
N SER A 241 -0.16 17.74 3.25
CA SER A 241 -1.00 18.91 3.55
C SER A 241 -2.01 19.17 2.43
N CYS A 242 -1.59 19.08 1.17
CA CYS A 242 -2.50 19.20 0.02
C CYS A 242 -3.58 18.10 0.05
N LEU A 243 -3.18 16.84 0.28
CA LEU A 243 -4.10 15.72 0.42
C LEU A 243 -5.07 15.93 1.59
N SER A 244 -4.57 16.38 2.74
CA SER A 244 -5.39 16.66 3.93
C SER A 244 -6.43 17.75 3.66
N ASN A 245 -6.08 18.79 2.91
CA ASN A 245 -7.03 19.84 2.52
C ASN A 245 -8.11 19.30 1.58
N LYS A 246 -7.75 18.42 0.63
CA LYS A 246 -8.73 17.76 -0.26
C LYS A 246 -9.67 16.82 0.51
N CYS A 247 -9.15 16.09 1.49
CA CYS A 247 -9.90 15.13 2.30
C CYS A 247 -10.58 15.76 3.53
N GLY A 248 -10.34 17.04 3.81
CA GLY A 248 -10.74 17.70 5.06
C GLY A 248 -12.25 17.80 5.31
N ALA A 249 -13.08 17.54 4.30
CA ALA A 249 -14.54 17.44 4.46
C ALA A 249 -15.03 16.02 4.82
N GLN A 250 -14.14 15.02 4.83
CA GLN A 250 -14.51 13.63 5.02
C GLN A 250 -14.34 13.19 6.47
N ILE A 251 -15.45 12.71 7.06
CA ILE A 251 -15.53 12.35 8.48
C ILE A 251 -14.48 11.31 8.86
N GLN A 252 -14.29 10.27 8.05
CA GLN A 252 -13.35 9.19 8.37
C GLN A 252 -11.90 9.68 8.42
N PHE A 253 -11.52 10.61 7.55
CA PHE A 253 -10.19 11.22 7.57
C PHE A 253 -9.96 12.02 8.85
N ILE A 254 -10.93 12.87 9.22
CA ILE A 254 -10.90 13.70 10.43
C ILE A 254 -10.85 12.82 11.70
N GLU A 255 -11.70 11.81 11.78
CA GLU A 255 -11.74 10.89 12.93
C GLU A 255 -10.43 10.12 13.09
N CYS A 256 -9.87 9.61 12.00
CA CYS A 256 -8.58 8.89 12.05
C CYS A 256 -7.45 9.83 12.50
N TRP A 257 -7.46 11.08 12.05
CA TRP A 257 -6.47 12.08 12.45
C TRP A 257 -6.61 12.44 13.94
N ALA A 258 -7.83 12.73 14.39
CA ALA A 258 -8.13 13.05 15.79
C ALA A 258 -7.72 11.90 16.72
N ASN A 259 -8.02 10.65 16.35
CA ASN A 259 -7.61 9.47 17.11
C ASN A 259 -6.08 9.31 17.15
N SER A 260 -5.38 9.59 16.05
CA SER A 260 -3.92 9.53 15.98
C SER A 260 -3.27 10.56 16.89
N ILE A 261 -3.79 11.80 16.91
CA ILE A 261 -3.35 12.85 17.84
C ILE A 261 -3.65 12.44 19.28
N LEU A 262 -4.88 12.02 19.59
CA LEU A 262 -5.26 11.63 20.95
C LEU A 262 -4.36 10.51 21.48
N HIS A 263 -4.10 9.49 20.65
CA HIS A 263 -3.20 8.40 21.01
C HIS A 263 -1.78 8.90 21.29
N SER A 264 -1.23 9.72 20.39
CA SER A 264 0.12 10.29 20.52
C SER A 264 0.24 11.17 21.76
N THR A 265 -0.74 12.05 22.01
CA THR A 265 -0.81 12.88 23.21
C THR A 265 -0.91 12.03 24.47
N SER A 266 -1.72 10.96 24.46
CA SER A 266 -1.83 10.05 25.61
C SER A 266 -0.51 9.35 25.93
N LEU A 267 0.26 8.96 24.90
CA LEU A 267 1.58 8.37 25.07
C LEU A 267 2.60 9.37 25.60
N LEU A 268 2.57 10.60 25.08
CA LEU A 268 3.44 11.69 25.53
C LEU A 268 3.14 12.05 26.99
N LEU A 269 1.87 12.17 27.38
CA LEU A 269 1.47 12.41 28.77
C LEU A 269 1.94 11.27 29.68
N LYS A 270 1.76 10.01 29.28
CA LYS A 270 2.28 8.85 30.03
C LYS A 270 3.80 8.88 30.16
N HIS A 271 4.51 9.37 29.15
CA HIS A 271 5.97 9.47 29.18
C HIS A 271 6.45 10.62 30.08
N LEU A 272 5.80 11.78 30.01
CA LEU A 272 6.16 12.97 30.80
C LEU A 272 5.77 12.86 32.28
N PHE A 273 4.62 12.26 32.57
CA PHE A 273 4.05 12.20 33.93
C PHE A 273 4.15 10.81 34.57
N GLY A 274 4.68 9.81 33.86
CA GLY A 274 4.74 8.41 34.30
C GLY A 274 3.35 7.77 34.44
N GLN A 275 3.28 6.50 34.86
CA GLN A 275 2.01 5.80 35.18
C GLN A 275 1.25 6.41 36.37
N GLN A 276 1.66 7.58 36.88
CA GLN A 276 1.06 8.25 38.02
C GLN A 276 0.27 9.47 37.57
N GLN A 277 -0.90 9.20 36.99
CA GLN A 277 -2.14 9.91 37.28
C GLN A 277 -3.23 9.26 36.43
N GLN A 278 -4.02 8.39 37.07
CA GLN A 278 -5.42 8.26 36.67
C GLN A 278 -5.99 9.69 36.80
N MET A 279 -6.14 10.40 35.68
CA MET A 279 -6.99 11.57 35.68
C MET A 279 -8.41 11.05 35.90
N GLU A 280 -8.85 11.04 37.16
CA GLU A 280 -10.27 11.09 37.48
C GLU A 280 -10.79 12.36 36.81
N VAL A 281 -11.45 12.18 35.67
CA VAL A 281 -12.38 13.18 35.16
C VAL A 281 -13.51 13.21 36.18
N GLN A 282 -13.39 14.08 37.19
CA GLN A 282 -14.54 14.45 37.99
C GLN A 282 -15.48 15.20 37.05
N GLU A 283 -16.56 14.53 36.66
CA GLU A 283 -17.74 15.18 36.11
C GLU A 283 -18.26 16.16 37.18
N GLU A 284 -17.79 17.40 37.14
CA GLU A 284 -18.51 18.49 37.79
C GLU A 284 -19.86 18.60 37.11
N ASN A 285 -20.88 18.06 37.77
CA ASN A 285 -22.28 18.28 37.48
C ASN A 285 -22.55 19.80 37.50
N VAL A 286 -22.47 20.42 36.33
CA VAL A 286 -23.03 21.76 36.11
C VAL A 286 -24.54 21.58 36.09
N VAL A 287 -25.14 21.70 37.27
CA VAL A 287 -26.59 21.88 37.42
C VAL A 287 -26.90 23.28 36.90
N PHE A 288 -27.55 23.35 35.74
CA PHE A 288 -28.20 24.60 35.30
C PHE A 288 -29.42 24.84 36.19
N GLY A 289 -29.30 25.83 37.07
CA GLY A 289 -30.43 26.51 37.74
C GLY A 289 -30.79 27.79 37.01
#